data_AF-A0A6J4WZE9-F1
#
_entry.id   AF-A0A6J4WZE9-F1
#
_cell.length_a   1.000
_cell.length_b   1.000
_cell.length_c   1.000
_cell.angle_alpha   90.00
_cell.angle_beta   90.00
_cell.angle_gamma   90.00
#
_symmetry.space_group_name_H-M   'P 1'
#
loop_
_entity.id
_entity.type
_entity.pdbx_description
1 polymer ?
#
loop_
_entity_poly.entity_id
_entity_poly.type
_entity_poly.pdbx_seq_one_letter_code
_entity_poly.pdbx_strand_id
1 'polypeptide(L)'
;MSDISNYITAPTHSFAGLSVCTQLNDLAADIAIIGIHFVSPYPQRLATAASQTVLETAPDAVRLQSSIFIDHWDHHDFDFNEILLANRQVRVVDCGDVDKQTNSSLQNSERITAAIRSILSRGAVPITLGTDEGGFIPFVRAYSGYDALCVVHIDAHIDWRNERNGVRDGYSSGMRRASEG
;
A
#
# COMPACT_ATOMS: atom_id res chain seq x y z
N MET A 1 -6.73 3.71 21.12
CA MET A 1 -6.96 3.12 19.79
C MET A 1 -6.65 1.63 19.90
N SER A 2 -7.42 0.75 19.25
CA SER A 2 -7.06 -0.66 19.15
C SER A 2 -5.71 -0.79 18.44
N ASP A 3 -4.90 -1.78 18.84
CA ASP A 3 -3.65 -2.09 18.16
C ASP A 3 -3.95 -2.49 16.70
N ILE A 4 -3.43 -1.70 15.75
CA ILE A 4 -3.66 -1.93 14.32
C ILE A 4 -3.04 -3.26 13.87
N SER A 5 -2.05 -3.78 14.58
CA SER A 5 -1.40 -5.08 14.32
C SER A 5 -2.39 -6.25 14.39
N ASN A 6 -3.51 -6.10 15.12
CA ASN A 6 -4.59 -7.10 15.13
C ASN A 6 -5.34 -7.22 13.79
N TYR A 7 -5.15 -6.25 12.90
CA TYR A 7 -5.72 -6.21 11.56
C TYR A 7 -4.65 -6.38 10.49
N ILE A 8 -3.54 -7.04 10.82
CA ILE A 8 -2.47 -7.35 9.88
C ILE A 8 -2.36 -8.86 9.75
N THR A 9 -2.50 -9.36 8.52
CA THR A 9 -2.37 -10.79 8.21
C THR A 9 -1.04 -11.06 7.53
N ALA A 10 -0.39 -12.18 7.87
CA ALA A 10 0.83 -12.60 7.19
C ALA A 10 0.54 -12.87 5.69
N PRO A 11 1.48 -12.55 4.79
CA PRO A 11 1.29 -12.82 3.37
C PRO A 11 1.55 -14.30 3.07
N THR A 12 0.98 -14.82 1.98
CA THR A 12 1.22 -16.22 1.55
C THR A 12 2.68 -16.42 1.10
N HIS A 13 3.22 -15.44 0.37
CA HIS A 13 4.64 -15.32 0.01
C HIS A 13 5.06 -13.91 0.39
N SER A 14 6.25 -13.71 0.97
CA SER A 14 6.76 -12.34 1.18
C SER A 14 7.35 -11.76 -0.11
N PHE A 15 7.29 -10.44 -0.25
CA PHE A 15 7.92 -9.73 -1.34
C PHE A 15 9.42 -10.04 -1.39
N ALA A 16 9.93 -10.53 -2.52
CA ALA A 16 11.32 -10.89 -2.77
C ALA A 16 11.97 -11.76 -1.65
N GLY A 17 11.18 -12.57 -0.94
CA GLY A 17 11.66 -13.40 0.17
C GLY A 17 12.08 -12.62 1.43
N LEU A 18 11.66 -11.36 1.56
CA LEU A 18 11.92 -10.53 2.73
C LEU A 18 11.42 -11.16 4.03
N SER A 19 12.05 -10.78 5.15
CA SER A 19 11.53 -11.10 6.48
C SER A 19 10.16 -10.47 6.71
N VAL A 20 9.26 -11.21 7.36
CA VAL A 20 7.89 -10.77 7.64
C VAL A 20 7.77 -10.18 9.05
N CYS A 21 7.09 -9.05 9.19
CA CYS A 21 6.74 -8.43 10.48
C CYS A 21 5.27 -7.98 10.50
N THR A 22 4.38 -8.74 11.11
CA THR A 22 2.96 -8.37 11.23
C THR A 22 2.66 -7.49 12.46
N GLN A 23 3.63 -7.35 13.37
CA GLN A 23 3.52 -6.51 14.56
C GLN A 23 4.07 -5.11 14.28
N LEU A 24 3.23 -4.21 13.78
CA LEU A 24 3.68 -2.87 13.38
C LEU A 24 4.23 -2.05 14.55
N ASN A 25 3.78 -2.33 15.78
CA ASN A 25 4.30 -1.69 16.99
C ASN A 25 5.73 -2.10 17.35
N ASP A 26 6.24 -3.17 16.73
CA ASP A 26 7.62 -3.67 16.90
C ASP A 26 8.46 -3.46 15.63
N LEU A 27 7.88 -2.87 14.59
CA LEU A 27 8.54 -2.67 13.30
C LEU A 27 9.87 -1.91 13.47
N ALA A 28 10.93 -2.53 12.97
CA ALA A 28 12.29 -2.02 12.92
C ALA A 28 12.81 -2.14 11.48
N ALA A 29 12.36 -1.23 10.62
CA ALA A 29 12.66 -1.22 9.20
C ALA A 29 12.94 0.20 8.72
N ASP A 30 13.68 0.32 7.62
CA ASP A 30 13.86 1.57 6.90
C ASP A 30 12.82 1.67 5.77
N ILE A 31 12.45 0.52 5.18
CA ILE A 31 11.37 0.38 4.18
C ILE A 31 10.42 -0.74 4.61
N ALA A 32 9.12 -0.47 4.54
CA ALA A 32 8.07 -1.41 4.89
C ALA A 32 7.14 -1.66 3.70
N ILE A 33 7.15 -2.89 3.16
CA ILE A 33 6.20 -3.34 2.14
C ILE A 33 4.90 -3.71 2.85
N ILE A 34 3.74 -3.27 2.38
CA ILE A 34 2.45 -3.66 2.97
C ILE A 34 1.39 -3.79 1.88
N GLY A 35 0.61 -4.87 1.89
CA GLY A 35 -0.51 -5.03 0.98
C GLY A 35 -1.77 -4.36 1.49
N ILE A 36 -2.50 -3.71 0.60
CA ILE A 36 -3.78 -3.05 0.90
C ILE A 36 -4.88 -3.57 -0.03
N HIS A 37 -6.04 -3.82 0.56
CA HIS A 37 -7.19 -4.42 -0.12
C HIS A 37 -8.39 -3.46 -0.10
N PHE A 38 -8.36 -2.46 -0.98
CA PHE A 38 -9.38 -1.41 -1.13
C PHE A 38 -9.99 -1.33 -2.55
N VAL A 39 -11.24 -1.76 -2.71
CA VAL A 39 -11.97 -1.55 -3.97
C VAL A 39 -12.89 -0.35 -3.82
N SER A 40 -12.78 0.61 -4.76
CA SER A 40 -13.60 1.82 -4.77
C SER A 40 -15.10 1.49 -4.82
N PRO A 41 -15.93 2.09 -3.95
CA PRO A 41 -17.32 1.67 -3.72
C PRO A 41 -18.31 2.23 -4.76
N TYR A 42 -17.98 2.17 -6.06
CA TYR A 42 -18.86 2.71 -7.11
C TYR A 42 -20.12 1.85 -7.31
N PRO A 43 -21.34 2.44 -7.29
CA PRO A 43 -22.60 1.69 -7.40
C PRO A 43 -22.79 0.91 -8.70
N GLN A 44 -22.23 1.43 -9.81
CA GLN A 44 -22.47 0.93 -11.17
C GLN A 44 -21.41 -0.08 -11.65
N ARG A 45 -20.31 -0.25 -10.90
CA ARG A 45 -19.19 -1.14 -11.25
C ARG A 45 -18.89 -2.15 -10.14
N LEU A 46 -19.93 -2.83 -9.66
CA LEU A 46 -19.80 -4.25 -9.38
C LEU A 46 -19.66 -4.96 -10.74
N ALA A 47 -18.52 -4.77 -11.40
CA ALA A 47 -18.18 -5.39 -12.66
C ALA A 47 -17.84 -6.86 -12.39
N THR A 48 -18.83 -7.68 -12.05
CA THR A 48 -18.72 -9.09 -11.65
C THR A 48 -17.81 -9.34 -10.43
N ALA A 49 -18.10 -10.40 -9.65
CA ALA A 49 -17.22 -10.82 -8.56
C ALA A 49 -15.76 -11.02 -9.05
N ALA A 50 -15.57 -11.42 -10.31
CA ALA A 50 -14.26 -11.68 -10.90
C ALA A 50 -13.33 -10.46 -10.93
N SER A 51 -13.81 -9.25 -11.29
CA SER A 51 -12.92 -8.07 -11.34
C SER A 51 -12.53 -7.57 -9.94
N GLN A 52 -13.39 -7.76 -8.95
CA GLN A 52 -13.04 -7.47 -7.55
C GLN A 52 -12.01 -8.47 -7.02
N THR A 53 -12.18 -9.76 -7.33
CA THR A 53 -11.21 -10.80 -6.97
C THR A 53 -9.83 -10.52 -7.56
N VAL A 54 -9.73 -10.15 -8.84
CA VAL A 54 -8.42 -9.86 -9.49
C VAL A 54 -7.71 -8.71 -8.79
N LEU A 55 -8.42 -7.62 -8.52
CA LEU A 55 -7.91 -6.44 -7.84
C LEU A 55 -7.47 -6.74 -6.40
N GLU A 56 -8.14 -7.66 -5.72
CA GLU A 56 -7.80 -8.08 -4.36
C GLU A 56 -6.64 -9.07 -4.32
N THR A 57 -6.41 -9.83 -5.39
CA THR A 57 -5.23 -10.72 -5.48
C THR A 57 -3.95 -10.01 -5.90
N ALA A 58 -3.99 -8.71 -6.21
CA ALA A 58 -2.85 -7.97 -6.70
C ALA A 58 -1.64 -7.97 -5.75
N PRO A 59 -1.78 -7.74 -4.42
CA PRO A 59 -0.66 -7.83 -3.50
C PRO A 59 0.04 -9.20 -3.54
N ASP A 60 -0.74 -10.28 -3.48
CA ASP A 60 -0.21 -11.65 -3.56
C ASP A 60 0.48 -11.93 -4.89
N ALA A 61 -0.10 -11.48 -6.01
CA ALA A 61 0.47 -11.67 -7.34
C ALA A 61 1.82 -10.94 -7.47
N VAL A 62 1.92 -9.70 -6.98
CA VAL A 62 3.19 -8.94 -6.98
C VAL A 62 4.23 -9.64 -6.12
N ARG A 63 3.87 -10.10 -4.91
CA ARG A 63 4.80 -10.86 -4.06
C ARG A 63 5.27 -12.15 -4.73
N LEU A 64 4.35 -12.91 -5.32
CA LEU A 64 4.70 -14.14 -6.03
C LEU A 64 5.67 -13.87 -7.19
N GLN A 65 5.41 -12.86 -8.02
CA GLN A 65 6.30 -12.52 -9.13
C GLN A 65 7.64 -11.96 -8.65
N SER A 66 7.68 -11.23 -7.54
CA SER A 66 8.93 -10.72 -6.97
C SER A 66 9.87 -11.82 -6.45
N SER A 67 9.40 -13.06 -6.29
CA SER A 67 10.22 -14.19 -5.84
C SER A 67 11.41 -14.49 -6.75
N ILE A 68 11.37 -14.06 -8.02
CA ILE A 68 12.50 -14.17 -8.94
C ILE A 68 13.74 -13.39 -8.48
N PHE A 69 13.59 -12.45 -7.54
CA PHE A 69 14.66 -11.60 -7.03
C PHE A 69 15.22 -12.03 -5.67
N ILE A 70 14.78 -13.17 -5.12
CA ILE A 70 15.14 -13.60 -3.75
C ILE A 70 16.65 -13.75 -3.52
N ASP A 71 17.39 -14.12 -4.57
CA ASP A 71 18.84 -14.36 -4.59
C ASP A 71 19.62 -13.25 -5.31
N HIS A 72 18.99 -12.11 -5.62
CA HIS A 72 19.62 -11.03 -6.39
C HIS A 72 20.24 -9.93 -5.52
N TRP A 73 20.15 -10.01 -4.18
CA TRP A 73 20.58 -8.95 -3.26
C TRP A 73 22.06 -8.55 -3.39
N ASP A 74 22.93 -9.47 -3.81
CA ASP A 74 24.36 -9.27 -4.00
C ASP A 74 24.76 -9.10 -5.48
N HIS A 75 23.78 -9.06 -6.40
CA HIS A 75 24.05 -8.78 -7.80
C HIS A 75 24.52 -7.35 -8.01
N HIS A 76 25.37 -7.17 -9.02
CA HIS A 76 25.86 -5.85 -9.41
C HIS A 76 24.74 -5.02 -10.03
N ASP A 77 24.54 -3.84 -9.47
CA ASP A 77 23.62 -2.81 -9.91
C ASP A 77 24.41 -1.72 -10.66
N PHE A 78 24.17 -1.60 -11.96
CA PHE A 78 24.86 -0.64 -12.82
C PHE A 78 24.48 0.82 -12.57
N ASP A 79 23.31 1.07 -11.97
CA ASP A 79 22.88 2.44 -11.64
C ASP A 79 23.68 2.99 -10.46
N PHE A 80 24.04 2.12 -9.51
CA PHE A 80 24.92 2.46 -8.38
C PHE A 80 26.40 2.16 -8.64
N ASN A 81 26.71 1.36 -9.67
CA ASN A 81 28.02 0.75 -9.89
C ASN A 81 28.55 0.04 -8.62
N GLU A 82 27.64 -0.62 -7.90
CA GLU A 82 27.83 -1.31 -6.63
C GLU A 82 26.83 -2.47 -6.55
N ILE A 83 26.72 -3.18 -5.42
CA ILE A 83 25.56 -4.06 -5.19
C ILE A 83 24.28 -3.23 -4.95
N LEU A 84 23.12 -3.90 -5.00
CA LEU A 84 21.81 -3.30 -4.73
C LEU A 84 21.82 -2.38 -3.51
N LEU A 85 21.06 -1.28 -3.61
CA LEU A 85 20.96 -0.24 -2.57
C LEU A 85 22.30 0.44 -2.27
N ALA A 86 23.20 0.49 -3.26
CA ALA A 86 24.52 1.11 -3.18
C ALA A 86 25.34 0.58 -1.98
N ASN A 87 25.26 -0.73 -1.71
CA ASN A 87 25.95 -1.40 -0.60
C ASN A 87 25.63 -0.80 0.80
N ARG A 88 24.46 -0.16 0.96
CA ARG A 88 24.02 0.40 2.24
C ARG A 88 23.26 -0.66 3.04
N GLN A 89 23.41 -0.64 4.36
CA GLN A 89 22.57 -1.43 5.26
C GLN A 89 21.19 -0.79 5.35
N VAL A 90 20.26 -1.27 4.52
CA VAL A 90 18.84 -0.88 4.55
C VAL A 90 18.01 -2.09 4.93
N ARG A 91 17.20 -1.96 5.97
CA ARG A 91 16.28 -3.00 6.45
C ARG A 91 14.96 -2.86 5.71
N VAL A 92 14.70 -3.79 4.80
CA VAL A 92 13.42 -3.90 4.10
C VAL A 92 12.63 -5.05 4.72
N VAL A 93 11.37 -4.80 5.08
CA VAL A 93 10.51 -5.77 5.76
C VAL A 93 9.15 -5.84 5.07
N ASP A 94 8.61 -7.05 4.88
CA ASP A 94 7.23 -7.23 4.45
C ASP A 94 6.30 -7.28 5.66
N CYS A 95 5.37 -6.35 5.73
CA CYS A 95 4.44 -6.20 6.83
C CYS A 95 3.14 -6.99 6.62
N GLY A 96 3.06 -7.82 5.57
CA GLY A 96 1.84 -8.55 5.25
C GLY A 96 0.75 -7.63 4.73
N ASP A 97 -0.50 -7.97 5.02
CA ASP A 97 -1.67 -7.29 4.46
C ASP A 97 -2.54 -6.66 5.54
N VAL A 98 -3.12 -5.51 5.22
CA VAL A 98 -4.21 -4.94 6.02
C VAL A 98 -5.47 -5.77 5.83
N ASP A 99 -5.95 -6.38 6.91
CA ASP A 99 -7.14 -7.22 6.94
C ASP A 99 -8.38 -6.47 6.42
N LYS A 100 -9.02 -7.08 5.42
CA LYS A 100 -10.18 -6.53 4.72
C LYS A 100 -11.48 -7.01 5.37
N GLN A 101 -12.38 -6.07 5.63
CA GLN A 101 -13.77 -6.36 5.95
C GLN A 101 -14.62 -6.40 4.68
N THR A 102 -15.32 -7.53 4.46
CA THR A 102 -16.07 -7.84 3.23
C THR A 102 -17.22 -6.87 2.92
N ASN A 103 -17.68 -6.06 3.87
CA ASN A 103 -18.84 -5.17 3.68
C ASN A 103 -18.65 -3.74 4.21
N SER A 104 -17.40 -3.26 4.34
CA SER A 104 -17.16 -1.88 4.83
C SER A 104 -15.95 -1.22 4.20
N SER A 105 -16.17 -0.45 3.13
CA SER A 105 -15.14 0.38 2.50
C SER A 105 -14.58 1.44 3.45
N LEU A 106 -15.43 2.02 4.31
CA LEU A 106 -15.01 3.00 5.31
C LEU A 106 -14.05 2.39 6.33
N GLN A 107 -14.38 1.23 6.92
CA GLN A 107 -13.50 0.58 7.89
C GLN A 107 -12.18 0.14 7.24
N ASN A 108 -12.23 -0.36 6.00
CA ASN A 108 -11.01 -0.69 5.26
C ASN A 108 -10.14 0.56 5.04
N SER A 109 -10.74 1.68 4.67
CA SER A 109 -10.06 2.98 4.54
C SER A 109 -9.39 3.41 5.84
N GLU A 110 -10.11 3.32 6.96
CA GLU A 110 -9.60 3.67 8.30
C GLU A 110 -8.44 2.77 8.73
N ARG A 111 -8.56 1.45 8.52
CA ARG A 111 -7.51 0.47 8.83
C ARG A 111 -6.26 0.71 8.00
N ILE A 112 -6.39 0.93 6.70
CA ILE A 112 -5.27 1.26 5.82
C ILE A 112 -4.59 2.53 6.33
N THR A 113 -5.36 3.60 6.57
CA THR A 113 -4.83 4.86 7.10
C THR A 113 -4.05 4.65 8.41
N ALA A 114 -4.61 3.85 9.33
CA ALA A 114 -3.99 3.56 10.62
C ALA A 114 -2.71 2.71 10.47
N ALA A 115 -2.68 1.73 9.57
CA ALA A 115 -1.53 0.88 9.33
C ALA A 115 -0.35 1.68 8.75
N ILE A 116 -0.63 2.51 7.73
CA ILE A 116 0.37 3.40 7.13
C ILE A 116 0.88 4.41 8.16
N ARG A 117 -0.01 5.00 8.97
CA ARG A 117 0.39 5.90 10.06
C ARG A 117 1.26 5.22 11.10
N SER A 118 0.98 3.95 11.42
CA SER A 118 1.82 3.15 12.32
C SER A 118 3.22 2.98 11.73
N ILE A 119 3.35 2.59 10.46
CA ILE A 119 4.64 2.49 9.77
C ILE A 119 5.40 3.82 9.79
N LEU A 120 4.74 4.92 9.42
CA LEU A 120 5.33 6.27 9.44
C LEU A 120 5.82 6.66 10.84
N SER A 121 5.08 6.32 11.90
CA SER A 121 5.47 6.59 13.29
C SER A 121 6.73 5.84 13.75
N ARG A 122 7.12 4.78 13.02
CA ARG A 122 8.36 4.03 13.24
C ARG A 122 9.54 4.57 12.43
N GLY A 123 9.32 5.62 11.64
CA GLY A 123 10.34 6.23 10.78
C GLY A 123 10.62 5.46 9.49
N ALA A 124 9.83 4.43 9.17
CA ALA A 124 9.98 3.65 7.95
C ALA A 124 9.23 4.29 6.78
N VAL A 125 9.73 4.06 5.56
CA VAL A 125 9.05 4.45 4.31
C VAL A 125 8.06 3.34 3.92
N PRO A 126 6.73 3.61 3.91
CA PRO A 126 5.75 2.62 3.47
C PRO A 126 5.75 2.50 1.94
N ILE A 127 5.77 1.27 1.43
CA ILE A 127 5.48 0.93 0.04
C ILE A 127 4.24 0.04 0.02
N THR A 128 3.15 0.55 -0.55
CA THR A 128 1.90 -0.20 -0.61
C THR A 128 1.81 -1.04 -1.88
N LEU A 129 1.57 -2.33 -1.72
CA LEU A 129 1.09 -3.19 -2.80
C LEU A 129 -0.42 -3.06 -2.82
N GLY A 130 -0.90 -2.35 -3.83
CA GLY A 130 -2.27 -1.89 -3.87
C GLY A 130 -3.17 -2.72 -4.76
N THR A 131 -4.36 -2.17 -4.84
CA THR A 131 -5.47 -2.57 -5.69
C THR A 131 -5.87 -1.33 -6.51
N ASP A 132 -7.15 -1.03 -6.75
CA ASP A 132 -7.49 0.16 -7.57
C ASP A 132 -6.96 1.49 -7.00
N GLU A 133 -6.88 2.54 -7.84
CA GLU A 133 -6.30 3.84 -7.46
C GLU A 133 -7.04 4.52 -6.28
N GLY A 134 -8.23 4.03 -5.90
CA GLY A 134 -8.95 4.52 -4.72
C GLY A 134 -8.19 4.24 -3.42
N GLY A 135 -7.35 3.21 -3.38
CA GLY A 135 -6.48 2.89 -2.26
C GLY A 135 -5.45 3.99 -1.94
N PHE A 136 -5.16 4.88 -2.89
CA PHE A 136 -4.30 6.04 -2.67
C PHE A 136 -4.88 7.02 -1.64
N ILE A 137 -6.21 7.14 -1.56
CA ILE A 137 -6.89 8.09 -0.66
C ILE A 137 -6.62 7.78 0.83
N PRO A 138 -6.86 6.56 1.34
CA PRO A 138 -6.47 6.23 2.72
C PRO A 138 -4.96 6.26 2.95
N PHE A 139 -4.15 5.95 1.94
CA PHE A 139 -2.69 6.08 2.03
C PHE A 139 -2.29 7.53 2.31
N VAL A 140 -2.76 8.48 1.51
CA VAL A 140 -2.38 9.89 1.66
C VAL A 140 -2.93 10.52 2.95
N ARG A 141 -4.10 10.07 3.44
CA ARG A 141 -4.65 10.48 4.74
C ARG A 141 -3.75 10.14 5.93
N ALA A 142 -2.87 9.14 5.79
CA ALA A 142 -1.91 8.81 6.83
C ALA A 142 -0.85 9.91 7.06
N TYR A 143 -0.60 10.72 6.03
CA TYR A 143 0.32 11.86 6.04
C TYR A 143 -0.31 13.17 6.55
N SER A 144 -1.56 13.13 7.04
CA SER A 144 -2.17 14.29 7.69
C SER A 144 -1.28 14.75 8.87
N GLY A 145 -0.93 16.04 8.87
CA GLY A 145 -0.03 16.64 9.86
C GLY A 145 1.42 16.84 9.41
N TYR A 146 1.78 16.39 8.19
CA TYR A 146 3.05 16.76 7.55
C TYR A 146 2.91 18.13 6.86
N ASP A 147 3.93 19.00 6.98
CA ASP A 147 3.87 20.41 6.55
C ASP A 147 3.69 20.59 5.03
N ALA A 148 4.23 19.67 4.23
CA ALA A 148 4.11 19.70 2.78
C ALA A 148 4.17 18.28 2.21
N LEU A 149 3.24 17.98 1.30
CA LEU A 149 3.25 16.75 0.52
C LEU A 149 3.33 17.08 -0.98
N CYS A 150 4.31 16.50 -1.67
CA CYS A 150 4.39 16.52 -3.12
C CYS A 150 4.07 15.11 -3.64
N VAL A 151 3.19 15.03 -4.63
CA VAL A 151 2.79 13.76 -5.26
C VAL A 151 3.26 13.76 -6.70
N VAL A 152 4.07 12.76 -7.05
CA VAL A 152 4.41 12.45 -8.45
C VAL A 152 3.45 11.36 -8.91
N HIS A 153 2.54 11.69 -9.83
CA HIS A 153 1.48 10.80 -10.31
C HIS A 153 1.80 10.34 -11.73
N ILE A 154 1.99 9.03 -11.92
CA ILE A 154 2.23 8.39 -13.21
C ILE A 154 1.00 7.57 -13.54
N ASP A 155 0.16 8.07 -14.44
CA ASP A 155 -1.14 7.50 -14.72
C ASP A 155 -1.64 7.93 -16.11
N ALA A 156 -2.52 7.14 -16.69
CA ALA A 156 -3.25 7.51 -17.90
C ALA A 156 -4.38 8.53 -17.62
N HIS A 157 -4.80 8.65 -16.35
CA HIS A 157 -5.88 9.54 -15.92
C HIS A 157 -5.40 10.54 -14.87
N ILE A 158 -6.09 11.68 -14.76
CA ILE A 158 -5.72 12.76 -13.82
C ILE A 158 -6.30 12.56 -12.40
N ASP A 159 -7.34 11.73 -12.26
CA ASP A 159 -8.03 11.42 -11.00
C ASP A 159 -8.39 12.61 -10.11
N TRP A 160 -8.88 13.67 -10.75
CA TRP A 160 -9.21 14.95 -10.13
C TRP A 160 -10.72 15.18 -9.93
N ARG A 161 -11.57 14.17 -10.08
CA ARG A 161 -13.01 14.38 -9.91
C ARG A 161 -13.32 14.69 -8.44
N ASN A 162 -14.23 15.62 -8.20
CA ASN A 162 -14.73 15.82 -6.84
C ASN A 162 -15.59 14.63 -6.39
N GLU A 163 -16.39 14.11 -7.31
CA GLU A 163 -17.39 13.08 -7.10
C GLU A 163 -17.65 12.33 -8.42
N ARG A 164 -17.92 11.03 -8.33
CA ARG A 164 -18.42 10.21 -9.44
C ARG A 164 -19.45 9.19 -8.94
N ASN A 165 -20.64 9.16 -9.53
CA ASN A 165 -21.74 8.23 -9.19
C ASN A 165 -22.08 8.17 -7.68
N GLY A 166 -22.17 9.32 -7.01
CA GLY A 166 -22.38 9.49 -5.58
C GLY A 166 -21.13 9.29 -4.71
N VAL A 167 -19.97 8.95 -5.28
CA VAL A 167 -18.76 8.55 -4.52
C VAL A 167 -17.68 9.62 -4.64
N ARG A 168 -17.24 10.16 -3.49
CA ARG A 168 -16.09 11.08 -3.40
C ARG A 168 -14.76 10.35 -3.20
N ASP A 169 -14.79 9.22 -2.49
CA ASP A 169 -13.61 8.42 -2.17
C ASP A 169 -13.54 7.18 -3.07
N GLY A 170 -13.19 7.40 -4.32
CA GLY A 170 -13.00 6.32 -5.30
C GLY A 170 -11.89 6.67 -6.29
N TYR A 171 -11.50 5.69 -7.12
CA TYR A 171 -10.30 5.74 -7.96
C TYR A 171 -10.20 6.96 -8.90
N SER A 172 -11.31 7.63 -9.22
CA SER A 172 -11.30 8.82 -10.10
C SER A 172 -11.05 10.15 -9.37
N SER A 173 -10.74 10.10 -8.07
CA SER A 173 -10.72 11.27 -7.19
C SER A 173 -9.47 11.36 -6.30
N GLY A 174 -8.50 10.46 -6.49
CA GLY A 174 -7.31 10.34 -5.63
C GLY A 174 -6.55 11.65 -5.46
N MET A 175 -6.17 12.27 -6.57
CA MET A 175 -5.41 13.53 -6.57
C MET A 175 -6.25 14.71 -6.06
N ARG A 176 -7.57 14.69 -6.30
CA ARG A 176 -8.47 15.68 -5.72
C ARG A 176 -8.60 15.56 -4.19
N ARG A 177 -8.55 14.36 -3.62
CA ARG A 177 -8.51 14.19 -2.15
C ARG A 177 -7.17 14.59 -1.56
N ALA A 178 -6.06 14.30 -2.25
CA ALA A 178 -4.72 14.70 -1.79
C ALA A 178 -4.53 16.22 -1.69
N SER A 179 -5.20 17.00 -2.54
CA SER A 179 -5.12 18.48 -2.51
C SER A 179 -6.02 19.17 -1.50
N GLU A 180 -6.91 18.43 -0.83
CA GLU A 180 -7.80 18.96 0.21
C GLU A 180 -7.18 18.86 1.62
N GLY A 181 -5.99 18.26 1.73
CA GLY A 181 -5.26 17.99 2.99
C GLY A 181 -4.31 19.10 3.42
#